data_AF-A0A8C6X9K5-F1
#
_entry.id   AF-A0A8C6X9K5-F1
#
_cell.length_a   1.000
_cell.length_b   1.000
_cell.length_c   1.000
_cell.angle_alpha   90.00
_cell.angle_beta   90.00
_cell.angle_gamma   90.00
#
_symmetry.space_group_name_H-M   'P 1'
#
loop_
_entity.id
_entity.type
_entity.pdbx_description
1 polymer ?
#
loop_
_entity_poly.entity_id
_entity_poly.type
_entity_poly.pdbx_seq_one_letter_code
_entity_poly.pdbx_strand_id
1 'polypeptide(L)'
;METPGWKSLQFLVIVCWFFVSLESLAEAENVLCYKTFNEISGTCSDLLGDGISQEDCCLNHQFGFQSTENGACQSCREARWSKWTSWSACSVSCTEGVQRRRRVCYGYREGACPTGTREREMKSCLLKECCPTMGGWSEWSAWKPCSVTCRTGTQLRERTCTNPTPVCGGTCTGDSKEIKPCDTRQICPTHGNWGSWGPWQQCSHTCSVEGSARQPQQQRSRLCNNPSPSINPPGSPCPGPSQESQSCTGLPFCPRDGNWGGWKPSQPCTVTCGVGQVLQKRLCDNPPPKYGGKNCPGEDVRRQPCTVKVPCPVDGHWEEWAHWMPCSRHSFDTECQEIPASQVRSRKCSGRRNGGKSCDGSRLDNRVCYNFEGCTLRGTWSVWSPWGLCEPACGPEPKRSRKRVCTPIYPNFPRVMSGEDGKEKNITFWGNPKPQCKHLEGQLLEVVEETRCQNVPPCED
;
A
#
# COMPACT_ATOMS: atom_id res chain seq x y z
N MET A 1 -12.06 -89.80 86.08
CA MET A 1 -13.30 -90.27 86.73
C MET A 1 -14.21 -90.78 85.63
N GLU A 2 -14.53 -92.06 85.76
CA GLU A 2 -15.62 -92.82 85.16
C GLU A 2 -15.65 -93.10 83.65
N THR A 3 -16.01 -94.36 83.40
CA THR A 3 -15.85 -95.20 82.22
C THR A 3 -17.27 -95.61 81.72
N PRO A 4 -17.52 -96.71 80.97
CA PRO A 4 -17.98 -96.65 79.57
C PRO A 4 -19.19 -97.58 79.28
N GLY A 5 -19.47 -97.87 77.99
CA GLY A 5 -20.06 -99.15 77.55
C GLY A 5 -21.22 -99.03 76.53
N TRP A 6 -21.64 -100.05 75.79
CA TRP A 6 -20.99 -101.23 75.17
C TRP A 6 -22.01 -101.85 74.17
N LYS A 7 -21.56 -102.24 72.97
CA LYS A 7 -21.83 -103.48 72.20
C LYS A 7 -23.23 -103.95 71.70
N SER A 8 -23.16 -104.49 70.47
CA SER A 8 -23.68 -105.79 69.98
C SER A 8 -25.16 -105.91 69.54
N LEU A 9 -25.61 -106.80 68.64
CA LEU A 9 -25.11 -107.58 67.49
C LEU A 9 -26.33 -108.43 67.00
N GLN A 10 -26.35 -108.83 65.72
CA GLN A 10 -26.94 -110.06 65.14
C GLN A 10 -28.09 -110.02 64.09
N PHE A 11 -27.73 -110.72 63.00
CA PHE A 11 -28.41 -111.36 61.86
C PHE A 11 -29.85 -111.88 61.99
N LEU A 12 -30.60 -111.85 60.86
CA LEU A 12 -31.23 -113.04 60.27
C LEU A 12 -31.70 -112.83 58.82
N VAL A 13 -31.47 -113.85 58.00
CA VAL A 13 -31.81 -114.01 56.57
C VAL A 13 -33.19 -114.67 56.43
N ILE A 14 -34.06 -114.19 55.54
CA ILE A 14 -35.13 -115.00 54.92
C ILE A 14 -35.28 -114.62 53.45
N VAL A 15 -35.13 -115.63 52.59
CA VAL A 15 -35.42 -115.65 51.15
C VAL A 15 -36.85 -116.14 50.97
N CYS A 16 -37.64 -115.53 50.08
CA CYS A 16 -38.69 -116.26 49.38
C CYS A 16 -39.03 -115.61 48.04
N TRP A 17 -38.91 -116.42 46.99
CA TRP A 17 -39.22 -116.15 45.59
C TRP A 17 -40.72 -115.98 45.36
N PHE A 18 -41.13 -115.19 44.36
CA PHE A 18 -42.10 -115.60 43.34
C PHE A 18 -42.01 -114.68 42.12
N PHE A 19 -41.64 -115.26 40.98
CA PHE A 19 -41.83 -114.71 39.64
C PHE A 19 -43.32 -114.78 39.29
N VAL A 20 -43.92 -113.64 38.92
CA VAL A 20 -45.04 -113.61 37.97
C VAL A 20 -44.76 -112.49 36.99
N SER A 21 -44.59 -112.88 35.73
CA SER A 21 -44.41 -112.04 34.57
C SER A 21 -45.57 -111.06 34.44
N LEU A 22 -45.25 -109.77 34.46
CA LEU A 22 -46.11 -108.72 33.93
C LEU A 22 -45.43 -108.23 32.65
N GLU A 23 -45.99 -108.60 31.50
CA GLU A 23 -45.68 -107.95 30.23
C GLU A 23 -46.09 -106.48 30.36
N SER A 24 -45.13 -105.60 30.67
CA SER A 24 -45.33 -104.17 30.56
C SER A 24 -45.17 -103.78 29.09
N LEU A 25 -46.26 -103.31 28.51
CA LEU A 25 -46.30 -102.54 27.27
C LEU A 25 -45.11 -101.58 27.24
N ALA A 26 -44.21 -101.73 26.26
CA ALA A 26 -43.13 -100.78 26.05
C ALA A 26 -43.78 -99.43 25.65
N GLU A 27 -43.80 -98.48 26.58
CA GLU A 27 -44.13 -97.09 26.26
C GLU A 27 -43.02 -96.55 25.35
N ALA A 28 -43.39 -96.15 24.13
CA ALA A 28 -42.47 -95.54 23.18
C ALA A 28 -41.95 -94.22 23.75
N GLU A 29 -40.65 -94.14 24.06
CA GLU A 29 -40.04 -92.92 24.57
C GLU A 29 -39.95 -91.88 23.43
N ASN A 30 -40.65 -90.76 23.61
CA ASN A 30 -40.71 -89.68 22.65
C ASN A 30 -39.49 -88.75 22.80
N VAL A 31 -38.75 -88.54 21.71
CA VAL A 31 -37.51 -87.77 21.68
C VAL A 31 -37.60 -86.58 20.73
N LEU A 32 -36.73 -85.59 20.95
CA LEU A 32 -36.47 -84.53 19.99
C LEU A 32 -35.51 -85.07 18.93
N CYS A 33 -35.94 -85.10 17.66
CA CYS A 33 -35.15 -85.65 16.56
C CYS A 33 -34.44 -84.54 15.78
N TYR A 34 -33.15 -84.72 15.49
CA TYR A 34 -32.30 -83.73 14.83
C TYR A 34 -31.61 -84.33 13.62
N LYS A 35 -31.53 -83.54 12.55
CA LYS A 35 -30.94 -83.98 11.27
C LYS A 35 -29.43 -84.22 11.37
N THR A 36 -28.75 -83.50 12.25
CA THR A 36 -27.28 -83.53 12.32
C THR A 36 -26.79 -83.69 13.75
N PHE A 37 -25.79 -84.57 13.92
CA PHE A 37 -25.08 -84.79 15.18
C PHE A 37 -23.59 -84.43 15.00
N ASN A 38 -23.07 -83.55 15.86
CA ASN A 38 -21.64 -83.20 15.85
C ASN A 38 -20.86 -84.02 16.88
N GLU A 39 -20.03 -84.94 16.40
CA GLU A 39 -19.23 -85.85 17.24
C GLU A 39 -18.14 -85.16 18.08
N ILE A 40 -17.75 -83.92 17.76
CA ILE A 40 -16.70 -83.17 18.47
C ILE A 40 -17.30 -82.35 19.61
N SER A 41 -18.39 -81.63 19.36
CA SER A 41 -19.07 -80.82 20.37
C SER A 41 -20.12 -81.59 21.17
N GLY A 42 -20.60 -82.73 20.67
CA GLY A 42 -21.69 -83.49 21.30
C GLY A 42 -23.04 -82.79 21.21
N THR A 43 -23.25 -82.02 20.15
CA THR A 43 -24.44 -81.17 19.99
C THR A 43 -25.26 -81.61 18.78
N CYS A 44 -26.57 -81.49 18.91
CA CYS A 44 -27.53 -81.77 17.86
C CYS A 44 -27.91 -80.45 17.19
N SER A 45 -28.07 -80.46 15.88
CA SER A 45 -28.50 -79.30 15.10
C SER A 45 -29.57 -79.70 14.10
N ASP A 46 -30.36 -78.71 13.66
CA ASP A 46 -31.46 -78.87 12.71
C ASP A 46 -32.57 -79.80 13.25
N LEU A 47 -33.34 -79.29 14.23
CA LEU A 47 -34.48 -80.01 14.81
C LEU A 47 -35.50 -80.34 13.71
N LEU A 48 -35.79 -81.63 13.55
CA LEU A 48 -36.75 -82.15 12.59
C LEU A 48 -38.17 -82.17 13.17
N GLY A 49 -38.29 -82.37 14.49
CA GLY A 49 -39.57 -82.39 15.19
C GLY A 49 -39.46 -82.97 16.60
N ASP A 50 -40.50 -82.76 17.40
CA ASP A 50 -40.70 -83.33 18.73
C ASP A 50 -41.78 -84.42 18.72
N GLY A 51 -41.85 -85.23 19.78
CA GLY A 51 -42.86 -86.29 19.90
C GLY A 51 -42.64 -87.51 18.97
N ILE A 52 -41.44 -87.67 18.42
CA ILE A 52 -41.08 -88.78 17.52
C ILE A 52 -40.50 -89.91 18.37
N SER A 53 -40.88 -91.17 18.09
CA SER A 53 -40.29 -92.29 18.81
C SER A 53 -38.77 -92.37 18.56
N GLN A 54 -38.00 -92.76 19.58
CA GLN A 54 -36.55 -92.85 19.46
C GLN A 54 -36.09 -93.82 18.35
N GLU A 55 -36.85 -94.90 18.13
CA GLU A 55 -36.56 -95.87 17.08
C GLU A 55 -36.79 -95.28 15.68
N ASP A 56 -37.86 -94.50 15.50
CA ASP A 56 -38.17 -93.85 14.23
C ASP A 56 -37.15 -92.76 13.87
N CYS A 57 -36.74 -91.94 14.85
CA CYS A 57 -35.71 -90.93 14.63
C CYS A 57 -34.38 -91.56 14.18
N CYS A 58 -34.04 -92.72 14.74
CA CYS A 58 -32.80 -93.42 14.47
C CYS A 58 -32.86 -94.43 13.31
N LEU A 59 -33.92 -94.41 12.49
CA LEU A 59 -33.92 -95.05 11.17
C LEU A 59 -32.82 -94.47 10.26
N ASN A 60 -32.43 -93.21 10.48
CA ASN A 60 -31.27 -92.62 9.82
C ASN A 60 -30.10 -92.48 10.80
N HIS A 61 -29.03 -93.26 10.58
CA HIS A 61 -27.82 -93.26 11.41
C HIS A 61 -27.01 -91.94 11.40
N GLN A 62 -27.37 -90.95 10.61
CA GLN A 62 -26.73 -89.63 10.63
C GLN A 62 -27.42 -88.64 11.58
N PHE A 63 -28.61 -88.99 12.07
CA PHE A 63 -29.40 -88.13 12.93
C PHE A 63 -28.89 -88.18 14.38
N GLY A 64 -29.27 -87.16 15.13
CA GLY A 64 -29.08 -87.09 16.57
C GLY A 64 -30.44 -86.98 17.25
N PHE A 65 -30.51 -87.37 18.51
CA PHE A 65 -31.73 -87.23 19.28
C PHE A 65 -31.43 -86.80 20.71
N GLN A 66 -32.45 -86.28 21.38
CA GLN A 66 -32.38 -85.84 22.76
C GLN A 66 -33.66 -86.21 23.49
N SER A 67 -33.53 -86.88 24.65
CA SER A 67 -34.69 -87.14 25.52
C SER A 67 -35.19 -85.84 26.14
N THR A 68 -36.52 -85.74 26.31
CA THR A 68 -37.23 -84.52 26.72
C THR A 68 -36.99 -84.15 28.20
N GLU A 69 -36.46 -85.06 29.02
CA GLU A 69 -36.18 -84.85 30.46
C GLU A 69 -34.73 -84.42 30.78
N ASN A 70 -34.16 -83.41 30.10
CA ASN A 70 -32.75 -82.98 30.21
C ASN A 70 -31.72 -83.98 29.62
N GLY A 71 -32.06 -84.66 28.53
CA GLY A 71 -31.12 -85.53 27.82
C GLY A 71 -29.94 -84.76 27.23
N ALA A 72 -28.72 -85.29 27.30
CA ALA A 72 -27.62 -84.84 26.46
C ALA A 72 -27.83 -85.38 25.04
N CYS A 73 -27.56 -84.57 24.01
CA CYS A 73 -27.69 -85.00 22.62
C CYS A 73 -26.86 -86.27 22.34
N GLN A 74 -27.51 -87.28 21.78
CA GLN A 74 -26.91 -88.56 21.39
C GLN A 74 -26.93 -88.74 19.88
N SER A 75 -26.02 -89.59 19.39
CA SER A 75 -25.98 -89.99 17.98
C SER A 75 -26.88 -91.21 17.75
N CYS A 76 -27.54 -91.29 16.60
CA CYS A 76 -28.27 -92.50 16.16
C CYS A 76 -27.36 -93.62 15.64
N ARG A 77 -26.05 -93.53 15.88
CA ARG A 77 -25.04 -94.57 15.59
C ARG A 77 -24.84 -95.50 16.79
N GLU A 78 -24.07 -96.57 16.56
CA GLU A 78 -23.49 -97.39 17.63
C GLU A 78 -22.61 -96.53 18.55
N ALA A 79 -22.65 -96.83 19.85
CA ALA A 79 -21.95 -96.06 20.86
C ALA A 79 -20.43 -96.05 20.65
N ARG A 80 -19.86 -94.84 20.45
CA ARG A 80 -18.43 -94.63 20.24
C ARG A 80 -17.92 -93.39 20.96
N TRP A 81 -16.66 -93.44 21.39
CA TRP A 81 -15.93 -92.32 21.97
C TRP A 81 -15.74 -91.17 20.98
N SER A 82 -16.03 -89.94 21.44
CA SER A 82 -15.64 -88.71 20.77
C SER A 82 -14.11 -88.58 20.69
N LYS A 83 -13.65 -87.67 19.82
CA LYS A 83 -12.27 -87.19 19.91
C LYS A 83 -12.03 -86.53 21.27
N TRP A 84 -10.81 -86.62 21.78
CA TRP A 84 -10.39 -85.88 22.98
C TRP A 84 -10.47 -84.38 22.73
N THR A 85 -10.89 -83.62 23.75
CA THR A 85 -10.75 -82.16 23.72
C THR A 85 -9.27 -81.75 23.71
N SER A 86 -8.98 -80.52 23.28
CA SER A 86 -7.67 -79.91 23.51
C SER A 86 -7.35 -79.87 25.01
N TRP A 87 -6.07 -79.89 25.34
CA TRP A 87 -5.58 -79.72 26.71
C TRP A 87 -5.97 -78.35 27.26
N SER A 88 -6.40 -78.30 28.52
CA SER A 88 -6.62 -77.03 29.23
C SER A 88 -5.32 -76.25 29.42
N ALA A 89 -5.43 -74.97 29.75
CA ALA A 89 -4.32 -74.25 30.35
C ALA A 89 -3.79 -74.99 31.59
N CYS A 90 -2.51 -74.79 31.89
CA CYS A 90 -1.89 -75.33 33.10
C CYS A 90 -2.60 -74.74 34.33
N SER A 91 -2.85 -75.55 35.36
CA SER A 91 -3.57 -75.11 36.58
C SER A 91 -2.88 -73.96 37.31
N VAL A 92 -1.56 -73.83 37.14
CA VAL A 92 -0.74 -72.75 37.69
C VAL A 92 0.10 -72.13 36.59
N SER A 93 0.41 -70.85 36.72
CA SER A 93 1.27 -70.09 35.80
C SER A 93 2.76 -70.22 36.10
N CYS A 94 3.13 -70.83 37.23
CA CYS A 94 4.49 -71.09 37.68
C CYS A 94 4.54 -72.40 38.48
N THR A 95 5.70 -73.05 38.52
CA THR A 95 5.94 -74.41 39.07
C THR A 95 5.14 -75.50 38.34
N GLU A 96 5.18 -76.72 38.87
CA GLU A 96 4.49 -77.87 38.28
C GLU A 96 2.96 -77.73 38.49
N GLY A 97 2.23 -77.77 37.39
CA GLY A 97 0.79 -77.82 37.35
C GLY A 97 0.31 -79.01 36.53
N VAL A 98 -1.00 -79.05 36.31
CA VAL A 98 -1.64 -80.10 35.49
C VAL A 98 -2.54 -79.49 34.42
N GLN A 99 -2.49 -80.08 33.23
CA GLN A 99 -3.46 -79.86 32.16
C GLN A 99 -4.46 -81.01 32.14
N ARG A 100 -5.71 -80.72 31.76
CA ARG A 100 -6.79 -81.71 31.70
C ARG A 100 -7.45 -81.70 30.32
N ARG A 101 -7.85 -82.88 29.84
CA ARG A 101 -8.74 -83.04 28.68
C ARG A 101 -9.80 -84.11 28.94
N ARG A 102 -10.88 -84.10 28.17
CA ARG A 102 -12.01 -85.05 28.31
C ARG A 102 -12.50 -85.58 26.97
N ARG A 103 -13.16 -86.73 26.98
CA ARG A 103 -13.97 -87.26 25.87
C ARG A 103 -15.25 -87.89 26.40
N VAL A 104 -16.28 -87.98 25.56
CA VAL A 104 -17.61 -88.50 25.92
C VAL A 104 -18.01 -89.58 24.91
N CYS A 105 -18.70 -90.62 25.37
CA CYS A 105 -19.24 -91.65 24.50
C CYS A 105 -20.63 -91.26 24.01
N TYR A 106 -20.83 -91.21 22.69
CA TYR A 106 -22.11 -90.86 22.06
C TYR A 106 -22.64 -92.03 21.24
N GLY A 107 -23.94 -92.28 21.31
CA GLY A 107 -24.62 -93.31 20.51
C GLY A 107 -25.82 -93.87 21.26
N TYR A 108 -26.63 -94.70 20.61
CA TYR A 108 -27.80 -95.32 21.23
C TYR A 108 -27.71 -96.83 21.29
N ARG A 109 -27.19 -97.45 20.23
CA ARG A 109 -27.02 -98.90 20.18
C ARG A 109 -25.77 -99.33 20.93
N GLU A 110 -25.80 -100.55 21.47
CA GLU A 110 -24.64 -101.19 22.08
C GLU A 110 -23.43 -101.11 21.14
N GLY A 111 -22.29 -100.71 21.70
CA GLY A 111 -21.11 -100.37 20.92
C GLY A 111 -19.83 -100.41 21.76
N ALA A 112 -18.81 -99.66 21.33
CA ALA A 112 -17.48 -99.68 21.92
C ALA A 112 -17.38 -99.06 23.34
N CYS A 113 -18.42 -98.38 23.80
CA CYS A 113 -18.49 -97.80 25.14
C CYS A 113 -19.94 -97.63 25.63
N PRO A 114 -20.19 -97.56 26.95
CA PRO A 114 -21.51 -97.25 27.46
C PRO A 114 -21.86 -95.79 27.15
N THR A 115 -23.02 -95.57 26.53
CA THR A 115 -23.51 -94.24 26.15
C THR A 115 -23.52 -93.27 27.33
N GLY A 116 -23.10 -92.04 27.08
CA GLY A 116 -23.11 -90.96 28.07
C GLY A 116 -21.96 -90.96 29.07
N THR A 117 -21.12 -92.01 29.07
CA THR A 117 -19.92 -92.06 29.93
C THR A 117 -18.85 -91.07 29.48
N ARG A 118 -18.02 -90.62 30.43
CA ARG A 118 -16.98 -89.62 30.21
C ARG A 118 -15.65 -90.11 30.74
N GLU A 119 -14.60 -89.92 29.95
CA GLU A 119 -13.22 -90.16 30.37
C GLU A 119 -12.44 -88.85 30.47
N ARG A 120 -11.47 -88.84 31.38
CA ARG A 120 -10.59 -87.70 31.66
C ARG A 120 -9.15 -88.16 31.66
N GLU A 121 -8.28 -87.34 31.10
CA GLU A 121 -6.84 -87.54 31.12
C GLU A 121 -6.16 -86.30 31.70
N MET A 122 -5.08 -86.53 32.44
CA MET A 122 -4.26 -85.47 33.04
C MET A 122 -2.80 -85.64 32.64
N LYS A 123 -2.13 -84.51 32.39
CA LYS A 123 -0.69 -84.46 32.11
C LYS A 123 -0.06 -83.32 32.93
N SER A 124 1.15 -83.53 33.44
CA SER A 124 1.92 -82.48 34.11
C SER A 124 2.41 -81.42 33.11
N CYS A 125 2.47 -80.17 33.58
CA CYS A 125 3.00 -79.02 32.86
C CYS A 125 3.90 -78.21 33.79
N LEU A 126 5.09 -77.81 33.32
CA LEU A 126 6.01 -76.92 34.04
C LEU A 126 6.22 -75.67 33.18
N LEU A 127 5.58 -74.56 33.56
CA LEU A 127 5.66 -73.31 32.79
C LEU A 127 6.82 -72.40 33.22
N LYS A 128 7.19 -72.40 34.51
CA LYS A 128 8.30 -71.60 35.07
C LYS A 128 8.86 -72.28 36.32
N GLU A 129 10.17 -72.26 36.52
CA GLU A 129 10.86 -72.98 37.61
C GLU A 129 10.57 -72.42 39.02
N CYS A 130 10.13 -71.17 39.15
CA CYS A 130 9.80 -70.55 40.44
C CYS A 130 8.68 -69.49 40.32
N CYS A 131 7.94 -69.30 41.42
CA CYS A 131 6.92 -68.25 41.55
C CYS A 131 7.49 -66.97 42.21
N PRO A 132 7.06 -65.76 41.82
CA PRO A 132 7.56 -64.52 42.39
C PRO A 132 7.13 -64.34 43.85
N THR A 133 8.09 -64.12 44.76
CA THR A 133 7.81 -63.71 46.15
C THR A 133 7.97 -62.20 46.27
N MET A 134 6.95 -61.52 46.79
CA MET A 134 6.98 -60.06 46.96
C MET A 134 8.03 -59.67 48.01
N GLY A 135 8.77 -58.60 47.73
CA GLY A 135 9.77 -58.07 48.65
C GLY A 135 9.14 -57.12 49.67
N GLY A 136 9.94 -56.68 50.65
CA GLY A 136 9.56 -55.66 51.63
C GLY A 136 10.48 -54.45 51.60
N TRP A 137 9.93 -53.31 51.99
CA TRP A 137 10.65 -52.05 52.05
C TRP A 137 11.60 -51.98 53.26
N SER A 138 12.76 -51.38 53.08
CA SER A 138 13.60 -50.91 54.18
C SER A 138 12.91 -49.81 54.99
N GLU A 139 13.47 -49.49 56.16
CA GLU A 139 13.15 -48.24 56.84
C GLU A 139 13.38 -47.03 55.93
N TRP A 140 12.56 -46.00 56.13
CA TRP A 140 12.70 -44.74 55.40
C TRP A 140 14.00 -44.02 55.77
N SER A 141 14.67 -43.42 54.78
CA SER A 141 15.77 -42.49 55.07
C SER A 141 15.29 -41.23 55.80
N ALA A 142 16.23 -40.52 56.44
CA ALA A 142 15.96 -39.19 56.97
C ALA A 142 15.53 -38.24 55.84
N TRP A 143 14.62 -37.31 56.16
CA TRP A 143 14.17 -36.30 55.21
C TRP A 143 15.35 -35.43 54.76
N LYS A 144 15.56 -35.34 53.43
CA LYS A 144 16.51 -34.37 52.86
C LYS A 144 16.10 -32.93 53.22
N PRO A 145 17.04 -31.96 53.21
CA PRO A 145 16.73 -30.54 53.35
C PRO A 145 15.65 -30.08 52.35
N CYS A 146 14.94 -28.99 52.69
CA CYS A 146 13.93 -28.42 51.80
C CYS A 146 14.54 -28.08 50.44
N SER A 147 13.83 -28.38 49.34
CA SER A 147 14.30 -28.14 47.97
C SER A 147 14.55 -26.67 47.63
N VAL A 148 14.06 -25.76 48.47
CA VAL A 148 14.24 -24.31 48.37
C VAL A 148 14.78 -23.77 49.69
N THR A 149 15.46 -22.62 49.63
CA THR A 149 15.91 -21.88 50.81
C THR A 149 14.87 -20.86 51.30
N CYS A 150 13.87 -20.54 50.49
CA CYS A 150 12.83 -19.55 50.78
C CYS A 150 11.45 -20.00 50.29
N ARG A 151 10.38 -19.53 50.95
CA ARG A 151 8.97 -19.94 50.81
C ARG A 151 8.79 -21.46 50.95
N THR A 152 7.79 -21.98 50.26
CA THR A 152 7.36 -23.37 50.26
C THR A 152 8.14 -24.16 49.22
N GLY A 153 8.70 -25.29 49.64
CA GLY A 153 9.27 -26.29 48.75
C GLY A 153 8.85 -27.69 49.16
N THR A 154 9.71 -28.65 48.87
CA THR A 154 9.45 -30.07 49.13
C THR A 154 10.66 -30.74 49.77
N GLN A 155 10.41 -31.69 50.67
CA GLN A 155 11.43 -32.60 51.19
C GLN A 155 11.21 -33.98 50.56
N LEU A 156 12.31 -34.68 50.32
CA LEU A 156 12.33 -36.02 49.76
C LEU A 156 12.94 -36.98 50.78
N ARG A 157 12.28 -38.11 51.00
CA ARG A 157 12.91 -39.31 51.60
C ARG A 157 12.71 -40.51 50.71
N GLU A 158 13.59 -41.48 50.83
CA GLU A 158 13.67 -42.63 49.92
C GLU A 158 13.84 -43.91 50.76
N ARG A 159 13.35 -45.03 50.25
CA ARG A 159 13.52 -46.36 50.84
C ARG A 159 13.83 -47.37 49.74
N THR A 160 14.47 -48.47 50.08
CA THR A 160 14.90 -49.49 49.11
C THR A 160 14.19 -50.82 49.36
N CYS A 161 13.96 -51.59 48.29
CA CYS A 161 13.24 -52.86 48.34
C CYS A 161 14.20 -53.99 48.72
N THR A 162 14.60 -54.04 49.99
CA THR A 162 15.67 -54.92 50.48
C THR A 162 15.33 -55.69 51.76
N ASN A 163 14.16 -55.47 52.36
CA ASN A 163 13.79 -56.05 53.66
C ASN A 163 12.38 -56.68 53.66
N PRO A 164 12.21 -57.91 53.12
CA PRO A 164 13.20 -58.76 52.46
C PRO A 164 13.34 -58.46 50.95
N THR A 165 14.48 -58.85 50.34
CA THR A 165 14.70 -58.72 48.89
C THR A 165 13.77 -59.66 48.10
N PRO A 166 13.08 -59.19 47.05
CA PRO A 166 12.19 -60.03 46.25
C PRO A 166 12.97 -61.09 45.44
N VAL A 167 12.33 -62.24 45.21
CA VAL A 167 12.91 -63.37 44.45
C VAL A 167 12.05 -63.65 43.20
N CYS A 168 12.68 -64.15 42.14
CA CYS A 168 12.02 -64.61 40.92
C CYS A 168 11.10 -63.57 40.23
N GLY A 169 11.47 -62.29 40.30
CA GLY A 169 10.75 -61.18 39.67
C GLY A 169 9.65 -60.56 40.55
N GLY A 170 9.65 -60.81 41.86
CA GLY A 170 8.80 -60.08 42.80
C GLY A 170 9.14 -58.59 42.86
N THR A 171 8.20 -57.78 43.34
CA THR A 171 8.38 -56.33 43.52
C THR A 171 7.94 -55.93 44.92
N CYS A 172 8.36 -54.75 45.39
CA CYS A 172 7.78 -54.15 46.59
C CYS A 172 6.57 -53.29 46.19
N THR A 173 5.46 -53.43 46.90
CA THR A 173 4.23 -52.67 46.64
C THR A 173 4.29 -51.29 47.33
N GLY A 174 4.00 -50.22 46.60
CA GLY A 174 4.02 -48.83 47.08
C GLY A 174 5.22 -48.03 46.56
N ASP A 175 5.33 -46.75 46.95
CA ASP A 175 6.34 -45.86 46.40
C ASP A 175 7.71 -46.03 47.09
N SER A 176 8.79 -46.00 46.30
CA SER A 176 10.18 -45.96 46.82
C SER A 176 10.60 -44.58 47.30
N LYS A 177 9.78 -43.55 47.01
CA LYS A 177 10.05 -42.15 47.30
C LYS A 177 8.82 -41.51 47.91
N GLU A 178 9.02 -40.66 48.89
CA GLU A 178 7.97 -39.86 49.49
C GLU A 178 8.35 -38.39 49.48
N ILE A 179 7.39 -37.55 49.08
CA ILE A 179 7.54 -36.11 48.98
C ILE A 179 6.54 -35.46 49.92
N LYS A 180 7.01 -34.55 50.78
CA LYS A 180 6.14 -33.73 51.64
C LYS A 180 6.43 -32.24 51.46
N PRO A 181 5.44 -31.36 51.67
CA PRO A 181 5.68 -29.92 51.69
C PRO A 181 6.55 -29.52 52.87
N CYS A 182 7.41 -28.52 52.65
CA CYS A 182 8.13 -27.80 53.69
C CYS A 182 7.94 -26.29 53.49
N ASP A 183 7.84 -25.55 54.60
CA ASP A 183 7.84 -24.09 54.60
C ASP A 183 9.07 -23.59 55.36
N THR A 184 9.92 -22.85 54.66
CA THR A 184 11.15 -22.27 55.22
C THR A 184 10.89 -20.99 56.02
N ARG A 185 9.69 -20.42 55.94
CA ARG A 185 9.30 -19.11 56.51
C ARG A 185 10.15 -17.92 56.04
N GLN A 186 11.05 -18.12 55.09
CA GLN A 186 11.87 -17.06 54.50
C GLN A 186 11.19 -16.53 53.24
N ILE A 187 11.20 -15.22 53.04
CA ILE A 187 10.66 -14.61 51.82
C ILE A 187 11.74 -14.64 50.73
N CYS A 188 11.40 -15.10 49.53
CA CYS A 188 12.33 -15.07 48.40
C CYS A 188 12.51 -13.64 47.84
N PRO A 189 13.73 -13.27 47.39
CA PRO A 189 13.90 -12.03 46.66
C PRO A 189 13.08 -12.07 45.37
N THR A 190 12.39 -10.96 45.08
CA THR A 190 11.72 -10.76 43.79
C THR A 190 12.72 -10.11 42.87
N HIS A 191 13.18 -10.83 41.85
CA HIS A 191 14.07 -10.25 40.83
C HIS A 191 13.27 -9.32 39.91
N GLY A 192 13.88 -8.19 39.54
CA GLY A 192 13.25 -7.23 38.66
C GLY A 192 13.04 -7.79 37.26
N ASN A 193 11.89 -7.50 36.67
CA ASN A 193 11.64 -7.75 35.26
C ASN A 193 11.03 -6.51 34.59
N TRP A 194 11.24 -6.42 33.29
CA TRP A 194 10.86 -5.26 32.50
C TRP A 194 9.34 -5.16 32.37
N GLY A 195 8.81 -3.96 32.59
CA GLY A 195 7.50 -3.58 32.08
C GLY A 195 7.51 -3.49 30.56
N SER A 196 6.32 -3.31 29.99
CA SER A 196 6.17 -3.10 28.56
C SER A 196 6.99 -1.90 28.09
N TRP A 197 7.55 -2.01 26.88
CA TRP A 197 8.18 -0.87 26.21
C TRP A 197 7.18 0.27 26.04
N GLY A 198 7.61 1.50 26.34
CA GLY A 198 6.89 2.69 25.93
C GLY A 198 6.84 2.84 24.40
N PRO A 199 5.98 3.75 23.89
CA PRO A 199 5.94 4.03 22.46
C PRO A 199 7.30 4.57 21.98
N TRP A 200 7.58 4.35 20.70
CA TRP A 200 8.72 4.99 20.05
C TRP A 200 8.52 6.51 20.01
N GLN A 201 9.55 7.25 20.39
CA GLN A 201 9.58 8.70 20.22
C GLN A 201 9.63 9.07 18.72
N GLN A 202 9.39 10.34 18.42
CA GLN A 202 9.56 10.86 17.07
C GLN A 202 11.01 10.69 16.60
N CYS A 203 11.21 10.46 15.30
CA CYS A 203 12.55 10.40 14.71
C CYS A 203 13.31 11.71 14.95
N SER A 204 14.63 11.62 15.15
CA SER A 204 15.52 12.78 15.33
C SER A 204 15.43 13.81 14.18
N HIS A 205 15.06 13.35 12.99
CA HIS A 205 14.74 14.18 11.83
C HIS A 205 13.53 13.63 11.10
N THR A 206 12.80 14.51 10.41
CA THR A 206 11.61 14.18 9.62
C THR A 206 11.93 13.71 8.21
N CYS A 207 13.20 13.77 7.78
CA CYS A 207 13.64 13.40 6.45
C CYS A 207 15.01 12.70 6.50
N SER A 208 15.29 11.87 5.48
CA SER A 208 16.59 11.19 5.31
C SER A 208 17.42 11.86 4.22
N VAL A 209 18.74 11.89 4.38
CA VAL A 209 19.65 12.39 3.32
C VAL A 209 19.97 11.25 2.35
N GLU A 210 19.74 11.47 1.05
CA GLU A 210 20.03 10.49 -0.02
C GLU A 210 21.52 10.09 0.01
N GLY A 211 21.81 8.79 0.13
CA GLY A 211 23.19 8.27 0.18
C GLY A 211 23.93 8.44 1.52
N SER A 212 23.29 9.01 2.55
CA SER A 212 23.90 9.11 3.88
C SER A 212 23.85 7.77 4.62
N ALA A 213 25.00 7.33 5.15
CA ALA A 213 25.09 6.20 6.07
C ALA A 213 24.43 6.47 7.43
N ARG A 214 24.20 7.74 7.78
CA ARG A 214 23.50 8.15 9.01
C ARG A 214 22.02 8.33 8.72
N GLN A 215 21.20 7.41 9.21
CA GLN A 215 19.74 7.49 9.17
C GLN A 215 19.20 8.13 10.45
N PRO A 216 18.07 8.87 10.39
CA PRO A 216 17.41 9.38 11.59
C PRO A 216 17.08 8.22 12.54
N GLN A 217 17.23 8.44 13.84
CA GLN A 217 16.99 7.41 14.87
C GLN A 217 15.78 7.79 15.72
N GLN A 218 15.06 6.77 16.19
CA GLN A 218 14.00 6.89 17.18
C GLN A 218 14.37 6.05 18.41
N GLN A 219 13.94 6.51 19.58
CA GLN A 219 14.27 5.88 20.85
C GLN A 219 13.00 5.53 21.61
N ARG A 220 13.03 4.43 22.35
CA ARG A 220 12.00 4.06 23.34
C ARG A 220 12.64 3.63 24.64
N SER A 221 11.87 3.70 25.72
CA SER A 221 12.32 3.32 27.06
C SER A 221 11.32 2.39 27.73
N ARG A 222 11.80 1.64 28.72
CA ARG A 222 11.01 0.75 29.57
C ARG A 222 11.45 0.89 31.02
N LEU A 223 10.53 0.60 31.92
CA LEU A 223 10.77 0.67 33.36
C LEU A 223 10.92 -0.73 33.96
N CYS A 224 11.78 -0.86 34.97
CA CYS A 224 11.99 -2.11 35.70
C CYS A 224 10.92 -2.25 36.78
N ASN A 225 9.68 -2.54 36.36
CA ASN A 225 8.51 -2.47 37.22
C ASN A 225 7.51 -3.63 37.10
N ASN A 226 7.85 -4.72 36.38
CA ASN A 226 6.94 -5.84 36.19
C ASN A 226 7.58 -7.23 36.43
N PRO A 227 7.96 -7.57 37.67
CA PRO A 227 7.87 -6.76 38.89
C PRO A 227 9.12 -5.90 39.12
N SER A 228 9.05 -4.92 40.02
CA SER A 228 10.27 -4.26 40.52
C SER A 228 11.08 -5.19 41.43
N PRO A 229 12.43 -5.08 41.44
CA PRO A 229 13.25 -5.82 42.37
C PRO A 229 12.84 -5.55 43.82
N SER A 230 12.77 -6.58 44.66
CA SER A 230 12.55 -6.40 46.10
C SER A 230 13.76 -5.74 46.77
N ILE A 231 13.51 -4.95 47.80
CA ILE A 231 14.59 -4.28 48.57
C ILE A 231 15.18 -5.24 49.62
N ASN A 232 14.32 -5.97 50.35
CA ASN A 232 14.73 -6.90 51.41
C ASN A 232 13.90 -8.20 51.37
N PRO A 233 14.51 -9.37 51.10
CA PRO A 233 15.89 -9.53 50.60
C PRO A 233 16.07 -8.87 49.21
N PRO A 234 17.28 -8.39 48.88
CA PRO A 234 17.53 -7.67 47.63
C PRO A 234 17.38 -8.58 46.41
N GLY A 235 16.51 -8.18 45.48
CA GLY A 235 16.35 -8.80 44.17
C GLY A 235 17.39 -8.31 43.16
N SER A 236 17.64 -9.13 42.15
CA SER A 236 18.52 -8.73 41.04
C SER A 236 17.87 -7.63 40.19
N PRO A 237 18.66 -6.69 39.63
CA PRO A 237 18.14 -5.68 38.71
C PRO A 237 17.67 -6.31 37.39
N CYS A 238 16.86 -5.57 36.63
CA CYS A 238 16.40 -6.03 35.33
C CYS A 238 17.57 -6.27 34.35
N PRO A 239 17.58 -7.39 33.62
CA PRO A 239 18.67 -7.71 32.70
C PRO A 239 18.61 -6.90 31.41
N GLY A 240 19.74 -6.33 30.97
CA GLY A 240 19.85 -5.57 29.72
C GLY A 240 19.50 -4.08 29.83
N PRO A 241 19.38 -3.36 28.71
CA PRO A 241 19.20 -1.91 28.72
C PRO A 241 17.74 -1.48 28.98
N SER A 242 17.57 -0.32 29.62
CA SER A 242 16.28 0.36 29.81
C SER A 242 15.86 1.22 28.62
N GLN A 243 16.76 1.44 27.66
CA GLN A 243 16.54 2.23 26.46
C GLN A 243 16.96 1.45 25.21
N GLU A 244 16.21 1.63 24.14
CA GLU A 244 16.48 1.02 22.84
C GLU A 244 16.39 2.10 21.76
N SER A 245 17.33 2.08 20.81
CA SER A 245 17.36 2.97 19.65
C SER A 245 17.30 2.14 18.37
N GLN A 246 16.54 2.62 17.38
CA GLN A 246 16.51 2.03 16.04
C GLN A 246 16.47 3.11 14.97
N SER A 247 16.92 2.76 13.77
CA SER A 247 16.81 3.62 12.58
C SER A 247 15.35 3.76 12.14
N CYS A 248 14.97 4.96 11.72
CA CYS A 248 13.68 5.22 11.10
C CYS A 248 13.69 4.78 9.64
N THR A 249 12.65 4.06 9.21
CA THR A 249 12.45 3.62 7.83
C THR A 249 11.26 4.37 7.21
N GLY A 250 11.28 4.57 5.88
CA GLY A 250 10.17 5.20 5.15
C GLY A 250 10.06 6.72 5.26
N LEU A 251 11.08 7.43 5.75
CA LEU A 251 11.10 8.89 5.74
C LEU A 251 11.33 9.45 4.32
N PRO A 252 10.71 10.58 3.97
CA PRO A 252 10.99 11.25 2.70
C PRO A 252 12.43 11.80 2.67
N PHE A 253 12.98 12.00 1.47
CA PHE A 253 14.30 12.62 1.34
C PHE A 253 14.26 14.12 1.68
N CYS A 254 15.32 14.63 2.31
CA CYS A 254 15.40 16.05 2.64
C CYS A 254 15.49 16.93 1.38
N PRO A 255 14.85 18.12 1.37
CA PRO A 255 14.98 19.08 0.29
C PRO A 255 16.44 19.43 0.03
N ARG A 256 16.85 19.39 -1.24
CA ARG A 256 18.18 19.80 -1.67
C ARG A 256 18.05 20.99 -2.61
N ASP A 257 18.50 22.15 -2.14
CA ASP A 257 18.48 23.39 -2.90
C ASP A 257 19.40 23.29 -4.12
N GLY A 258 18.97 23.93 -5.21
CA GLY A 258 19.72 24.02 -6.44
C GLY A 258 20.86 25.03 -6.33
N ASN A 259 21.95 24.79 -7.05
CA ASN A 259 23.04 25.75 -7.21
C ASN A 259 23.43 25.90 -8.68
N TRP A 260 23.97 27.07 -9.01
CA TRP A 260 24.30 27.46 -10.37
C TRP A 260 25.45 26.61 -10.92
N GLY A 261 25.27 26.05 -12.11
CA GLY A 261 26.35 25.54 -12.94
C GLY A 261 27.20 26.67 -13.53
N GLY A 262 28.30 26.27 -14.17
CA GLY A 262 29.19 27.20 -14.87
C GLY A 262 28.48 27.93 -16.02
N TRP A 263 28.87 29.18 -16.25
CA TRP A 263 28.42 29.94 -17.42
C TRP A 263 28.84 29.24 -18.71
N LYS A 264 27.91 29.07 -19.64
CA LYS A 264 28.20 28.57 -20.99
C LYS A 264 29.02 29.61 -21.79
N PRO A 265 29.77 29.18 -22.82
CA PRO A 265 30.50 30.09 -23.70
C PRO A 265 29.60 31.20 -24.25
N SER A 266 30.15 32.42 -24.38
CA SER A 266 29.41 33.57 -24.90
C SER A 266 29.01 33.37 -26.36
N GLN A 267 27.79 33.75 -26.68
CA GLN A 267 27.32 33.89 -28.07
C GLN A 267 28.08 35.04 -28.77
N PRO A 268 28.10 35.08 -30.13
CA PRO A 268 28.62 36.23 -30.86
C PRO A 268 27.90 37.53 -30.48
N CYS A 269 28.57 38.66 -30.68
CA CYS A 269 28.02 39.98 -30.38
C CYS A 269 26.68 40.18 -31.11
N THR A 270 25.68 40.78 -30.46
CA THR A 270 24.35 40.99 -31.06
C THR A 270 24.36 41.88 -32.31
N VAL A 271 25.46 42.58 -32.57
CA VAL A 271 25.61 43.50 -33.69
C VAL A 271 26.86 43.16 -34.50
N THR A 272 26.85 43.51 -35.78
CA THR A 272 27.98 43.37 -36.70
C THR A 272 28.80 44.66 -36.84
N CYS A 273 28.37 45.76 -36.24
CA CYS A 273 29.04 47.06 -36.25
C CYS A 273 28.81 47.78 -34.91
N GLY A 274 29.76 48.62 -34.48
CA GLY A 274 29.63 49.42 -33.26
C GLY A 274 29.61 48.62 -31.95
N VAL A 275 28.74 49.01 -31.01
CA VAL A 275 28.66 48.41 -29.67
C VAL A 275 27.38 47.57 -29.57
N GLY A 276 27.53 46.33 -29.12
CA GLY A 276 26.43 45.42 -28.83
C GLY A 276 26.60 44.73 -27.49
N GLN A 277 25.91 43.61 -27.32
CA GLN A 277 26.01 42.80 -26.11
C GLN A 277 26.35 41.35 -26.46
N VAL A 278 27.11 40.68 -25.60
CA VAL A 278 27.21 39.22 -25.59
C VAL A 278 26.30 38.67 -24.50
N LEU A 279 25.63 37.56 -24.83
CA LEU A 279 24.75 36.84 -23.92
C LEU A 279 25.49 35.60 -23.42
N GLN A 280 25.53 35.45 -22.09
CA GLN A 280 25.94 34.21 -21.44
C GLN A 280 24.79 33.67 -20.61
N LYS A 281 24.58 32.36 -20.69
CA LYS A 281 23.54 31.64 -19.95
C LYS A 281 24.17 30.63 -19.02
N ARG A 282 23.55 30.42 -17.86
CA ARG A 282 23.89 29.34 -16.91
C ARG A 282 22.63 28.55 -16.58
N LEU A 283 22.80 27.33 -16.10
CA LEU A 283 21.69 26.47 -15.67
C LEU A 283 21.79 26.23 -14.17
N CYS A 284 20.65 25.96 -13.54
CA CYS A 284 20.57 25.60 -12.13
C CYS A 284 20.77 24.09 -11.98
N ASP A 285 21.98 23.61 -12.27
CA ASP A 285 22.27 22.19 -12.47
C ASP A 285 23.48 21.67 -11.68
N ASN A 286 24.10 22.47 -10.79
CA ASN A 286 25.29 22.04 -10.05
C ASN A 286 25.26 22.37 -8.54
N PRO A 287 24.45 21.64 -7.73
CA PRO A 287 23.55 20.55 -8.15
C PRO A 287 22.16 21.07 -8.57
N PRO A 288 21.36 20.26 -9.28
CA PRO A 288 19.97 20.61 -9.55
C PRO A 288 19.12 20.46 -8.27
N PRO A 289 18.08 21.30 -8.11
CA PRO A 289 17.16 21.19 -6.99
C PRO A 289 16.42 19.85 -7.02
N LYS A 290 16.29 19.19 -5.87
CA LYS A 290 15.57 17.92 -5.70
C LYS A 290 14.73 17.94 -4.42
N TYR A 291 13.72 17.07 -4.36
CA TYR A 291 12.89 16.82 -3.17
C TYR A 291 12.26 18.11 -2.58
N GLY A 292 11.84 19.04 -3.45
CA GLY A 292 11.24 20.32 -3.04
C GLY A 292 12.24 21.40 -2.60
N GLY A 293 13.54 21.22 -2.87
CA GLY A 293 14.55 22.26 -2.66
C GLY A 293 14.31 23.50 -3.51
N LYS A 294 14.81 24.63 -3.04
CA LYS A 294 14.64 25.95 -3.68
C LYS A 294 15.41 26.02 -5.01
N ASN A 295 14.85 26.76 -5.97
CA ASN A 295 15.54 27.11 -7.20
C ASN A 295 16.70 28.09 -6.93
N CYS A 296 17.64 28.14 -7.88
CA CYS A 296 18.81 29.00 -7.77
C CYS A 296 18.43 30.49 -7.73
N PRO A 297 18.95 31.27 -6.76
CA PRO A 297 18.65 32.69 -6.65
C PRO A 297 19.39 33.52 -7.71
N GLY A 298 18.69 34.48 -8.32
CA GLY A 298 19.21 35.45 -9.29
C GLY A 298 18.93 35.08 -10.75
N GLU A 299 19.48 35.88 -11.67
CA GLU A 299 19.25 35.73 -13.12
C GLU A 299 20.05 34.57 -13.74
N ASP A 300 19.45 33.88 -14.70
CA ASP A 300 20.06 32.81 -15.51
C ASP A 300 20.79 33.35 -16.76
N VAL A 301 20.59 34.64 -17.08
CA VAL A 301 21.21 35.33 -18.22
C VAL A 301 22.01 36.55 -17.75
N ARG A 302 23.26 36.68 -18.22
CA ARG A 302 24.06 37.90 -18.06
C ARG A 302 24.40 38.55 -19.39
N ARG A 303 24.35 39.89 -19.40
CA ARG A 303 24.67 40.75 -20.54
C ARG A 303 26.01 41.43 -20.29
N GLN A 304 26.93 41.37 -21.25
CA GLN A 304 28.20 42.10 -21.19
C GLN A 304 28.41 42.90 -22.50
N PRO A 305 28.97 44.10 -22.44
CA PRO A 305 29.21 44.91 -23.63
C PRO A 305 30.27 44.27 -24.53
N CYS A 306 30.05 44.33 -25.84
CA CYS A 306 31.03 43.96 -26.87
C CYS A 306 31.18 45.08 -27.90
N THR A 307 32.40 45.28 -28.39
CA THR A 307 32.71 46.31 -29.38
C THR A 307 33.25 45.67 -30.66
N VAL A 308 32.53 45.86 -31.75
CA VAL A 308 32.96 45.49 -33.10
C VAL A 308 33.59 46.72 -33.75
N LYS A 309 34.87 46.63 -34.15
CA LYS A 309 35.64 47.73 -34.76
C LYS A 309 35.23 48.01 -36.23
N VAL A 310 33.93 48.00 -36.50
CA VAL A 310 33.34 48.33 -37.79
C VAL A 310 32.33 49.46 -37.54
N PRO A 311 32.51 50.64 -38.15
CA PRO A 311 31.54 51.73 -38.04
C PRO A 311 30.19 51.36 -38.67
N CYS A 312 29.08 51.71 -38.01
CA CYS A 312 27.75 51.41 -38.55
C CYS A 312 27.37 52.32 -39.73
N PRO A 313 26.59 51.81 -40.71
CA PRO A 313 26.06 52.60 -41.80
C PRO A 313 25.10 53.68 -41.27
N VAL A 314 25.24 54.90 -41.79
CA VAL A 314 24.33 56.01 -41.52
C VAL A 314 23.63 56.36 -42.82
N ASP A 315 22.32 56.14 -42.84
CA ASP A 315 21.48 56.42 -44.00
C ASP A 315 21.33 57.94 -44.21
N GLY A 316 21.26 58.35 -45.48
CA GLY A 316 21.01 59.76 -45.82
C GLY A 316 19.58 60.16 -45.46
N HIS A 317 19.40 61.40 -45.02
CA HIS A 317 18.10 62.01 -44.84
C HIS A 317 17.93 63.23 -45.74
N TRP A 318 16.68 63.54 -46.06
CA TRP A 318 16.34 64.75 -46.78
C TRP A 318 16.42 65.95 -45.86
N GLU A 319 17.14 66.99 -46.28
CA GLU A 319 16.99 68.34 -45.73
C GLU A 319 15.60 68.89 -46.09
N GLU A 320 15.19 69.96 -45.42
CA GLU A 320 13.94 70.64 -45.74
C GLU A 320 13.91 71.11 -47.20
N TRP A 321 12.71 71.10 -47.78
CA TRP A 321 12.52 71.62 -49.13
C TRP A 321 12.86 73.11 -49.17
N ALA A 322 13.67 73.51 -50.15
CA ALA A 322 13.85 74.93 -50.45
C ALA A 322 12.50 75.57 -50.82
N HIS A 323 12.42 76.90 -50.68
CA HIS A 323 11.26 77.66 -51.14
C HIS A 323 10.99 77.44 -52.63
N TRP A 324 9.72 77.53 -53.02
CA TRP A 324 9.32 77.47 -54.43
C TRP A 324 9.93 78.64 -55.19
N MET A 325 10.57 78.36 -56.33
CA MET A 325 10.99 79.40 -57.26
C MET A 325 9.76 80.17 -57.80
N PRO A 326 9.92 81.41 -58.31
CA PRO A 326 8.82 82.16 -58.92
C PRO A 326 8.06 81.36 -59.99
N CYS A 327 6.75 81.55 -60.06
CA CYS A 327 5.92 80.94 -61.09
C CYS A 327 6.23 81.60 -62.43
N SER A 328 7.01 80.95 -63.28
CA SER A 328 7.42 81.51 -64.56
C SER A 328 7.41 80.47 -65.67
N ARG A 329 7.26 80.95 -66.90
CA ARG A 329 7.39 80.14 -68.11
C ARG A 329 8.52 80.74 -68.93
N HIS A 330 9.43 79.91 -69.42
CA HIS A 330 10.53 80.40 -70.24
C HIS A 330 9.98 81.19 -71.44
N SER A 331 10.48 82.41 -71.60
CA SER A 331 10.30 83.29 -72.76
C SER A 331 8.97 84.05 -72.90
N PHE A 332 8.04 84.00 -71.93
CA PHE A 332 6.80 84.79 -71.96
C PHE A 332 6.42 85.31 -70.58
N ASP A 333 5.87 86.53 -70.54
CA ASP A 333 5.22 87.06 -69.35
C ASP A 333 3.87 86.37 -69.15
N THR A 334 3.68 85.78 -67.98
CA THR A 334 2.46 85.03 -67.60
C THR A 334 1.70 85.72 -66.46
N GLU A 335 2.11 86.94 -66.09
CA GLU A 335 1.50 87.73 -65.02
C GLU A 335 0.03 88.05 -65.37
N CYS A 336 -0.89 87.66 -64.48
CA CYS A 336 -2.34 87.88 -64.59
C CYS A 336 -3.02 87.21 -65.79
N GLN A 337 -2.35 86.28 -66.47
CA GLN A 337 -2.88 85.59 -67.65
C GLN A 337 -3.34 84.17 -67.32
N GLU A 338 -4.28 83.64 -68.09
CA GLU A 338 -4.71 82.23 -68.02
C GLU A 338 -3.68 81.28 -68.68
N ILE A 339 -2.39 81.56 -68.49
CA ILE A 339 -1.30 80.76 -69.04
C ILE A 339 -0.63 80.00 -67.89
N PRO A 340 -0.71 78.66 -67.88
CA PRO A 340 -0.06 77.87 -66.86
C PRO A 340 1.47 77.95 -67.01
N ALA A 341 2.13 78.28 -65.91
CA ALA A 341 3.58 78.28 -65.73
C ALA A 341 4.00 77.16 -64.75
N SER A 342 5.30 77.02 -64.50
CA SER A 342 5.80 75.98 -63.60
C SER A 342 6.62 76.56 -62.44
N GLN A 343 6.53 75.89 -61.30
CA GLN A 343 7.42 76.11 -60.17
C GLN A 343 8.19 74.84 -59.89
N VAL A 344 9.46 75.01 -59.60
CA VAL A 344 10.33 73.92 -59.16
C VAL A 344 10.92 74.30 -57.82
N ARG A 345 10.99 73.34 -56.91
CA ARG A 345 11.78 73.41 -55.67
C ARG A 345 12.70 72.21 -55.57
N SER A 346 13.74 72.34 -54.77
CA SER A 346 14.73 71.28 -54.57
C SER A 346 15.01 71.05 -53.10
N ARG A 347 15.46 69.84 -52.78
CA ARG A 347 15.99 69.46 -51.47
C ARG A 347 17.34 68.78 -51.64
N LYS A 348 18.13 68.70 -50.58
CA LYS A 348 19.43 68.02 -50.59
C LYS A 348 19.37 66.77 -49.72
N CYS A 349 19.98 65.69 -50.20
CA CYS A 349 20.20 64.49 -49.40
C CYS A 349 21.53 64.62 -48.68
N SER A 350 21.51 64.60 -47.34
CA SER A 350 22.69 64.82 -46.50
C SER A 350 22.81 63.73 -45.43
N GLY A 351 23.98 63.66 -44.79
CA GLY A 351 24.21 62.77 -43.63
C GLY A 351 24.63 61.32 -43.94
N ARG A 352 24.67 60.90 -45.21
CA ARG A 352 25.10 59.54 -45.60
C ARG A 352 26.56 59.29 -45.19
N ARG A 353 26.83 58.22 -44.44
CA ARG A 353 28.19 57.80 -44.03
C ARG A 353 28.32 56.27 -43.94
N ASN A 354 29.55 55.75 -44.01
CA ASN A 354 29.88 54.32 -43.80
C ASN A 354 29.03 53.34 -44.66
N GLY A 355 28.76 53.68 -45.93
CA GLY A 355 28.02 52.80 -46.83
C GLY A 355 26.50 52.75 -46.60
N GLY A 356 25.92 53.66 -45.80
CA GLY A 356 24.46 53.78 -45.64
C GLY A 356 23.72 54.06 -46.94
N LYS A 357 22.40 53.88 -46.93
CA LYS A 357 21.53 54.05 -48.09
C LYS A 357 21.42 55.53 -48.49
N SER A 358 21.23 55.77 -49.79
CA SER A 358 20.87 57.11 -50.30
C SER A 358 19.42 57.42 -49.95
N CYS A 359 19.07 58.70 -49.87
CA CYS A 359 17.70 59.12 -49.63
C CYS A 359 16.76 58.62 -50.74
N ASP A 360 15.59 58.13 -50.34
CA ASP A 360 14.58 57.60 -51.26
C ASP A 360 13.63 58.70 -51.76
N GLY A 361 13.29 58.65 -53.05
CA GLY A 361 12.46 59.64 -53.75
C GLY A 361 13.23 60.76 -54.47
N SER A 362 12.48 61.68 -55.09
CA SER A 362 13.05 62.70 -55.98
C SER A 362 13.74 63.85 -55.25
N ARG A 363 14.83 64.37 -55.83
CA ARG A 363 15.53 65.59 -55.39
C ARG A 363 14.78 66.87 -55.76
N LEU A 364 13.99 66.81 -56.83
CA LEU A 364 13.23 67.91 -57.40
C LEU A 364 11.73 67.63 -57.25
N ASP A 365 10.98 68.69 -57.01
CA ASP A 365 9.52 68.68 -57.00
C ASP A 365 9.02 69.83 -57.88
N ASN A 366 8.13 69.51 -58.81
CA ASN A 366 7.63 70.42 -59.82
C ASN A 366 6.10 70.47 -59.79
N ARG A 367 5.54 71.68 -59.82
CA ARG A 367 4.10 71.90 -59.89
C ARG A 367 3.75 72.95 -60.94
N VAL A 368 2.50 72.91 -61.38
CA VAL A 368 1.94 73.88 -62.31
C VAL A 368 1.26 74.99 -61.53
N CYS A 369 1.37 76.23 -62.02
CA CYS A 369 0.81 77.39 -61.35
C CYS A 369 0.35 78.48 -62.31
N TYR A 370 -0.53 79.35 -61.83
CA TYR A 370 -0.80 80.66 -62.43
C TYR A 370 -0.06 81.75 -61.67
N ASN A 371 0.54 82.69 -62.40
CA ASN A 371 1.24 83.83 -61.81
C ASN A 371 0.27 85.01 -61.59
N PHE A 372 0.02 85.34 -60.33
CA PHE A 372 -0.83 86.45 -59.90
C PHE A 372 -0.09 87.49 -59.05
N GLU A 373 1.25 87.44 -59.01
CA GLU A 373 2.03 88.44 -58.30
C GLU A 373 1.71 89.84 -58.86
N GLY A 374 1.37 90.80 -58.01
CA GLY A 374 1.10 92.18 -58.44
C GLY A 374 -0.24 92.42 -59.15
N CYS A 375 -1.00 91.38 -59.48
CA CYS A 375 -2.23 91.49 -60.28
C CYS A 375 -3.36 92.24 -59.59
N THR A 376 -4.02 93.12 -60.33
CA THR A 376 -5.18 93.86 -59.82
C THR A 376 -6.46 93.09 -60.11
N LEU A 377 -7.08 92.51 -59.08
CA LEU A 377 -8.27 91.65 -59.20
C LEU A 377 -9.49 92.30 -58.53
N ARG A 378 -10.70 91.95 -58.98
CA ARG A 378 -11.92 92.33 -58.26
C ARG A 378 -11.91 91.68 -56.87
N GLY A 379 -12.13 92.49 -55.84
CA GLY A 379 -12.10 92.06 -54.46
C GLY A 379 -13.49 91.87 -53.88
N THR A 380 -13.58 90.97 -52.91
CA THR A 380 -14.69 90.89 -51.96
C THR A 380 -14.15 90.93 -50.55
N TRP A 381 -14.88 91.60 -49.66
CA TRP A 381 -14.55 91.63 -48.25
C TRP A 381 -14.71 90.22 -47.66
N SER A 382 -13.67 89.74 -46.98
CA SER A 382 -13.74 88.50 -46.23
C SER A 382 -14.85 88.58 -45.18
N VAL A 383 -15.30 87.43 -44.71
CA VAL A 383 -15.98 87.38 -43.41
C VAL A 383 -15.06 87.97 -42.34
N TRP A 384 -15.66 88.51 -41.28
CA TRP A 384 -14.89 88.96 -40.13
C TRP A 384 -14.05 87.81 -39.59
N SER A 385 -12.78 88.08 -39.29
CA SER A 385 -11.98 87.16 -38.50
C SER A 385 -12.70 86.90 -37.16
N PRO A 386 -12.45 85.76 -36.53
CA PRO A 386 -12.71 85.62 -35.11
C PRO A 386 -12.12 86.82 -34.36
N TRP A 387 -12.72 87.18 -33.23
CA TRP A 387 -12.13 88.16 -32.33
C TRP A 387 -10.75 87.69 -31.90
N GLY A 388 -9.77 88.57 -32.03
CA GLY A 388 -8.43 88.37 -31.52
C GLY A 388 -8.43 88.24 -30.00
N LEU A 389 -7.25 87.92 -29.47
CA LEU A 389 -7.03 87.92 -28.04
C LEU A 389 -7.15 89.35 -27.49
N CYS A 390 -7.44 89.46 -26.20
CA CYS A 390 -7.44 90.74 -25.52
C CYS A 390 -6.00 91.23 -25.37
N GLU A 391 -5.74 92.45 -25.84
CA GLU A 391 -4.45 93.11 -25.70
C GLU A 391 -4.63 94.42 -24.92
N PRO A 392 -3.90 94.61 -23.80
CA PRO A 392 -3.07 93.61 -23.12
C PRO A 392 -3.89 92.42 -22.57
N ALA A 393 -3.24 91.28 -22.31
CA ALA A 393 -3.90 90.06 -21.82
C ALA A 393 -4.56 90.24 -20.44
N CYS A 394 -4.12 91.27 -19.70
CA CYS A 394 -4.57 91.64 -18.36
C CYS A 394 -4.35 93.16 -18.17
N GLY A 395 -5.00 93.79 -17.16
CA GLY A 395 -4.82 95.22 -16.85
C GLY A 395 -5.99 96.13 -17.32
N PRO A 396 -5.85 97.47 -17.24
CA PRO A 396 -6.95 98.39 -17.52
C PRO A 396 -7.21 98.57 -19.02
N GLU A 397 -8.49 98.51 -19.40
CA GLU A 397 -9.03 98.71 -20.76
C GLU A 397 -8.49 97.80 -21.89
N PRO A 398 -8.42 96.48 -21.70
CA PRO A 398 -7.99 95.56 -22.74
C PRO A 398 -9.00 95.53 -23.88
N LYS A 399 -8.49 95.65 -25.10
CA LYS A 399 -9.30 95.60 -26.32
C LYS A 399 -8.99 94.32 -27.08
N ARG A 400 -10.01 93.75 -27.70
CA ARG A 400 -9.85 92.75 -28.75
C ARG A 400 -10.23 93.38 -30.06
N SER A 401 -9.44 93.10 -31.08
CA SER A 401 -9.73 93.52 -32.45
C SER A 401 -10.12 92.30 -33.28
N ARG A 402 -11.01 92.51 -34.24
CA ARG A 402 -11.19 91.58 -35.35
C ARG A 402 -11.02 92.37 -36.63
N LYS A 403 -10.65 91.68 -37.69
CA LYS A 403 -10.47 92.32 -38.99
C LYS A 403 -11.13 91.54 -40.10
N ARG A 404 -11.57 92.26 -41.12
CA ARG A 404 -11.87 91.70 -42.42
C ARG A 404 -10.98 92.38 -43.43
N VAL A 405 -10.49 91.59 -44.37
CA VAL A 405 -9.59 92.08 -45.40
C VAL A 405 -10.29 92.01 -46.74
N CYS A 406 -9.98 92.94 -47.62
CA CYS A 406 -10.36 92.84 -49.02
C CYS A 406 -9.57 91.66 -49.60
N THR A 407 -10.27 90.62 -50.03
CA THR A 407 -9.68 89.42 -50.62
C THR A 407 -9.96 89.38 -52.11
N PRO A 408 -9.00 88.98 -52.95
CA PRO A 408 -9.21 88.90 -54.39
C PRO A 408 -10.15 87.74 -54.72
N ILE A 409 -11.11 87.99 -55.60
CA ILE A 409 -11.87 86.93 -56.25
C ILE A 409 -10.99 86.41 -57.39
N TYR A 410 -10.46 85.19 -57.22
CA TYR A 410 -9.73 84.53 -58.28
C TYR A 410 -10.69 84.22 -59.44
N PRO A 411 -10.28 84.48 -60.69
CA PRO A 411 -11.00 84.01 -61.87
C PRO A 411 -11.27 82.51 -61.78
N ASN A 412 -12.35 82.04 -62.41
CA ASN A 412 -12.68 80.62 -62.46
C ASN A 412 -11.78 79.86 -63.46
N PHE A 413 -10.47 79.91 -63.23
CA PHE A 413 -9.48 79.22 -64.05
C PHE A 413 -9.51 77.71 -63.77
N PRO A 414 -9.23 76.89 -64.80
CA PRO A 414 -9.10 75.45 -64.64
C PRO A 414 -8.09 75.12 -63.54
N ARG A 415 -8.55 74.40 -62.51
CA ARG A 415 -7.68 73.97 -61.40
C ARG A 415 -6.94 72.67 -61.70
N VAL A 416 -7.23 72.08 -62.86
CA VAL A 416 -6.70 70.81 -63.30
C VAL A 416 -6.36 70.93 -64.78
N MET A 417 -5.22 70.39 -65.18
CA MET A 417 -4.88 70.16 -66.59
C MET A 417 -4.54 68.71 -66.83
N SER A 418 -4.94 68.18 -67.98
CA SER A 418 -4.48 66.89 -68.46
C SER A 418 -3.01 67.02 -68.89
N GLY A 419 -2.12 66.34 -68.16
CA GLY A 419 -0.71 66.24 -68.56
C GLY A 419 -0.54 65.35 -69.80
N GLU A 420 0.63 65.43 -70.44
CA GLU A 420 1.01 64.57 -71.59
C GLU A 420 0.89 63.06 -71.29
N ASP A 421 0.99 62.67 -70.01
CA ASP A 421 0.88 61.29 -69.55
C ASP A 421 -0.57 60.81 -69.30
N GLY A 422 -1.58 61.61 -69.65
CA GLY A 422 -3.00 61.32 -69.38
C GLY A 422 -3.43 61.48 -67.91
N LYS A 423 -2.53 61.93 -67.03
CA LYS A 423 -2.81 62.18 -65.61
C LYS A 423 -3.18 63.64 -65.36
N GLU A 424 -4.23 63.84 -64.57
CA GLU A 424 -4.67 65.15 -64.08
C GLU A 424 -3.60 65.77 -63.15
N LYS A 425 -3.13 66.97 -63.49
CA LYS A 425 -2.22 67.77 -62.65
C LYS A 425 -2.96 68.96 -62.08
N ASN A 426 -2.96 69.09 -60.75
CA ASN A 426 -3.54 70.23 -60.06
C ASN A 426 -2.69 71.49 -60.28
N ILE A 427 -3.37 72.60 -60.59
CA ILE A 427 -2.76 73.91 -60.80
C ILE A 427 -2.93 74.73 -59.53
N THR A 428 -1.84 75.36 -59.10
CA THR A 428 -1.80 76.21 -57.90
C THR A 428 -1.76 77.69 -58.25
N PHE A 429 -2.27 78.55 -57.39
CA PHE A 429 -2.14 80.00 -57.55
C PHE A 429 -0.89 80.48 -56.83
N TRP A 430 -0.04 81.26 -57.50
CA TRP A 430 1.17 81.82 -56.89
C TRP A 430 1.20 83.34 -57.03
N GLY A 431 1.61 83.99 -55.96
CA GLY A 431 1.84 85.42 -55.88
C GLY A 431 0.81 86.18 -55.04
N ASN A 432 1.04 87.49 -54.87
CA ASN A 432 0.23 88.39 -54.06
C ASN A 432 -0.59 89.37 -54.93
N PRO A 433 -1.81 89.01 -55.34
CA PRO A 433 -2.69 89.92 -56.07
C PRO A 433 -3.20 91.07 -55.18
N LYS A 434 -3.38 92.24 -55.79
CA LYS A 434 -3.98 93.44 -55.19
C LYS A 434 -5.50 93.46 -55.43
N PRO A 435 -6.32 93.26 -54.40
CA PRO A 435 -7.77 93.20 -54.57
C PRO A 435 -8.40 94.60 -54.58
N GLN A 436 -9.43 94.79 -55.41
CA GLN A 436 -10.20 96.03 -55.54
C GLN A 436 -11.61 95.83 -54.97
N CYS A 437 -11.83 96.25 -53.73
CA CYS A 437 -13.15 96.25 -53.09
C CYS A 437 -13.81 97.64 -53.14
N LYS A 438 -15.14 97.68 -53.01
CA LYS A 438 -15.85 98.94 -52.69
C LYS A 438 -15.41 99.41 -51.29
N HIS A 439 -15.20 100.72 -51.13
CA HIS A 439 -14.79 101.29 -49.84
C HIS A 439 -15.81 100.95 -48.75
N LEU A 440 -15.32 100.44 -47.62
CA LEU A 440 -16.10 100.25 -46.40
C LEU A 440 -15.48 101.12 -45.32
N GLU A 441 -16.29 102.01 -44.72
CA GLU A 441 -15.85 102.88 -43.62
C GLU A 441 -14.60 103.73 -43.96
N GLY A 442 -14.43 104.09 -45.23
CA GLY A 442 -13.30 104.88 -45.72
C GLY A 442 -11.99 104.11 -45.92
N GLN A 443 -11.94 102.81 -45.61
CA GLN A 443 -10.76 101.97 -45.72
C GLN A 443 -10.77 101.09 -46.99
N LEU A 444 -9.57 100.88 -47.56
CA LEU A 444 -9.38 100.32 -48.91
C LEU A 444 -9.05 98.83 -48.96
N LEU A 445 -8.31 98.29 -47.98
CA LEU A 445 -7.76 96.93 -48.02
C LEU A 445 -8.01 96.11 -46.76
N GLU A 446 -8.14 96.74 -45.60
CA GLU A 446 -8.39 96.10 -44.32
C GLU A 446 -9.35 96.98 -43.53
N VAL A 447 -10.35 96.39 -42.87
CA VAL A 447 -11.20 97.05 -41.88
C VAL A 447 -11.00 96.36 -40.55
N VAL A 448 -10.61 97.14 -39.54
CA VAL A 448 -10.40 96.67 -38.17
C VAL A 448 -11.52 97.20 -37.29
N GLU A 449 -12.17 96.30 -36.57
CA GLU A 449 -13.18 96.61 -35.57
C GLU A 449 -12.62 96.27 -34.18
N GLU A 450 -12.72 97.20 -33.25
CA GLU A 450 -12.25 97.04 -31.88
C GLU A 450 -13.43 97.05 -30.90
N THR A 451 -13.36 96.17 -29.89
CA THR A 451 -14.30 96.21 -28.77
C THR A 451 -13.59 95.93 -27.45
N ARG A 452 -14.15 96.45 -26.35
CA ARG A 452 -13.62 96.21 -25.00
C ARG A 452 -13.82 94.75 -24.61
N CYS A 453 -12.81 94.15 -24.01
CA CYS A 453 -12.94 92.84 -23.41
C CYS A 453 -13.70 92.92 -22.09
N GLN A 454 -14.60 91.96 -21.85
CA GLN A 454 -15.38 91.86 -20.61
C GLN A 454 -14.70 90.87 -19.66
N ASN A 455 -14.71 91.16 -18.35
CA ASN A 455 -14.22 90.28 -17.28
C ASN A 455 -12.74 89.86 -17.41
N VAL A 456 -11.85 90.79 -17.81
CA VAL A 456 -10.42 90.50 -17.91
C VAL A 456 -9.77 90.49 -16.52
N PRO A 457 -8.98 89.45 -16.18
CA PRO A 457 -8.33 89.35 -14.87
C PRO A 457 -7.27 90.43 -14.65
N PRO A 458 -6.94 90.75 -13.38
CA PRO A 458 -5.78 91.59 -13.05
C PRO A 458 -4.48 90.92 -13.54
N CYS A 459 -3.49 91.71 -13.96
CA CYS A 459 -2.15 91.16 -14.23
C CYS A 459 -1.53 90.70 -12.92
N GLU A 460 -1.06 89.46 -12.88
CA GLU A 460 -0.13 89.00 -11.84
C GLU A 460 1.28 89.50 -12.18
N ASP A 461 2.04 89.93 -11.17
CA ASP A 461 3.40 90.47 -11.31
C ASP A 461 4.44 89.43 -11.76
#